data_AF-A0AAE8SU26-F1
#
_entry.id   AF-A0AAE8SU26-F1
#
_cell.length_a   1.000
_cell.length_b   1.000
_cell.length_c   1.000
_cell.angle_alpha   90.00
_cell.angle_beta   90.00
_cell.angle_gamma   90.00
#
_symmetry.space_group_name_H-M   'P 1'
#
loop_
_entity.id
_entity.type
_entity.pdbx_description
1 polymer ?
#
loop_
_entity_poly.entity_id
_entity_poly.type
_entity_poly.pdbx_seq_one_letter_code
_entity_poly.pdbx_strand_id
1 'polypeptide(L)'
;MRSELRISALAQLSRFSLTKIGSLQHETDEEPLVIGPCYGWREDDNGRLNVVASGPYDTTSAYLREHSAARDENNLWGVAEAKLLDIVVPCLTAGYNPDEGIVLSVPDLDSQNVLVDEEGNITGIIDWDQVQTLPRCIGYCRFPSWITRDWDPLMYGWPKMKESENSPEELEGYREHFDREMGAALGWKGDWVYTKKSHIREAVWIAALNSQNRLEICRKMVEVVMEAQEEKVDALDILYDLRSGRQCEQGWRDLKQKLQALVS
;
A
#
# COMPACT_ATOMS: atom_id res chain seq x y z
N MET A 1 -20.84 25.11 2.24
CA MET A 1 -19.56 25.72 2.67
C MET A 1 -18.52 24.63 2.49
N ARG A 2 -17.56 24.81 1.58
CA ARG A 2 -16.73 23.73 1.02
C ARG A 2 -15.59 23.40 1.98
N SER A 3 -15.58 22.19 2.50
CA SER A 3 -14.44 21.55 3.15
C SER A 3 -13.42 21.20 2.08
N GLU A 4 -12.60 22.16 1.67
CA GLU A 4 -11.37 21.85 0.93
C GLU A 4 -10.41 21.23 1.95
N LEU A 5 -10.46 19.90 2.08
CA LEU A 5 -9.35 19.12 2.62
C LEU A 5 -8.10 19.69 1.95
N ARG A 6 -7.19 20.33 2.70
CA ARG A 6 -6.00 20.97 2.10
C ARG A 6 -4.96 19.92 1.75
N ILE A 7 -5.36 18.99 0.88
CA ILE A 7 -4.54 18.05 0.12
C ILE A 7 -3.37 18.76 -0.56
N SER A 8 -3.45 20.09 -0.75
CA SER A 8 -2.32 20.96 -1.07
C SER A 8 -1.07 20.73 -0.20
N ALA A 9 -1.21 20.37 1.08
CA ALA A 9 -0.08 20.08 1.95
C ALA A 9 0.69 18.82 1.51
N LEU A 10 -0.03 17.73 1.20
CA LEU A 10 0.56 16.52 0.63
C LEU A 10 1.10 16.78 -0.79
N ALA A 11 0.37 17.53 -1.60
CA ALA A 11 0.77 17.87 -2.97
C ALA A 11 2.10 18.67 -3.02
N GLN A 12 2.45 19.42 -1.97
CA GLN A 12 3.76 20.08 -1.88
C GLN A 12 4.93 19.09 -1.82
N LEU A 13 4.69 17.81 -1.49
CA LEU A 13 5.73 16.79 -1.49
C LEU A 13 6.14 16.37 -2.91
N SER A 14 5.34 16.71 -3.93
CA SER A 14 5.66 16.49 -5.35
C SER A 14 6.96 17.12 -5.83
N ARG A 15 7.47 18.14 -5.11
CA ARG A 15 8.75 18.80 -5.42
C ARG A 15 9.97 17.95 -5.09
N PHE A 16 9.81 16.90 -4.29
CA PHE A 16 10.91 16.04 -3.87
C PHE A 16 10.98 14.81 -4.76
N SER A 17 12.06 14.70 -5.52
CA SER A 17 12.41 13.50 -6.28
C SER A 17 13.77 13.01 -5.81
N LEU A 18 13.83 11.73 -5.47
CA LEU A 18 14.93 11.06 -4.81
C LEU A 18 15.32 9.82 -5.63
N THR A 19 16.50 9.28 -5.34
CA THR A 19 17.12 8.21 -6.16
C THR A 19 17.11 6.86 -5.48
N LYS A 20 16.90 6.80 -4.17
CA LYS A 20 16.95 5.56 -3.38
C LYS A 20 15.83 5.50 -2.36
N ILE A 21 15.41 4.29 -2.02
CA ILE A 21 14.54 3.96 -0.89
C ILE A 21 15.41 3.86 0.36
N GLY A 22 15.07 4.63 1.39
CA GLY A 22 15.86 4.75 2.61
C GLY A 22 15.31 5.83 3.55
N SER A 23 16.00 6.02 4.67
CA SER A 23 15.68 7.10 5.61
C SER A 23 16.45 8.37 5.25
N LEU A 24 15.83 9.53 5.46
CA LEU A 24 16.51 10.82 5.33
C LEU A 24 17.44 11.03 6.54
N GLN A 25 18.72 11.30 6.30
CA GLN A 25 19.73 11.43 7.35
C GLN A 25 20.64 12.63 7.11
N HIS A 26 21.12 13.21 8.20
CA HIS A 26 22.25 14.12 8.23
C HIS A 26 23.43 13.38 8.88
N GLU A 27 24.60 13.37 8.25
CA GLU A 27 25.82 12.89 8.91
C GLU A 27 26.24 13.87 10.02
N THR A 28 26.03 15.17 9.80
CA THR A 28 26.09 16.26 10.80
C THR A 28 25.15 17.40 10.40
N ASP A 29 24.82 18.33 11.32
CA ASP A 29 23.94 19.49 11.03
C ASP A 29 24.48 20.41 9.91
N GLU A 30 25.77 20.33 9.59
CA GLU A 30 26.43 21.12 8.55
C GLU A 30 26.49 20.40 7.19
N GLU A 31 26.08 19.13 7.14
CA GLU A 31 26.21 18.29 5.96
C GLU A 31 24.92 18.14 5.14
N PRO A 32 25.06 17.89 3.82
CA PRO A 32 23.92 17.69 2.95
C PRO A 32 23.10 16.47 3.38
N LEU A 33 21.79 16.56 3.18
CA LEU A 33 20.88 15.45 3.41
C LEU A 33 21.26 14.25 2.53
N VAL A 34 21.47 13.09 3.14
CA VAL A 34 21.75 11.83 2.46
C VAL A 34 20.63 10.81 2.69
N ILE A 35 20.51 9.84 1.78
CA ILE A 35 19.58 8.71 1.94
C ILE A 35 20.34 7.56 2.57
N GLY A 36 20.08 7.32 3.84
CA GLY A 36 20.65 6.21 4.63
C GLY A 36 19.79 4.95 4.58
N PRO A 37 20.12 3.93 5.40
CA PRO A 37 19.36 2.68 5.44
C PRO A 37 17.90 2.88 5.85
N CYS A 38 17.07 1.91 5.50
CA CYS A 38 15.76 1.71 6.12
C CYS A 38 15.98 1.13 7.51
N TYR A 39 15.13 1.52 8.47
CA TYR A 39 15.09 0.92 9.80
C TYR A 39 13.77 0.19 9.99
N GLY A 40 13.85 -0.98 10.59
CA GLY A 40 12.70 -1.79 10.95
C GLY A 40 12.91 -2.48 12.29
N TRP A 41 11.84 -3.11 12.77
CA TRP A 41 11.86 -3.87 14.01
C TRP A 41 11.83 -5.36 13.70
N ARG A 42 12.70 -6.13 14.35
CA ARG A 42 12.70 -7.59 14.30
C ARG A 42 12.63 -8.14 15.70
N GLU A 43 11.62 -8.95 15.95
CA GLU A 43 11.51 -9.74 17.17
C GLU A 43 12.47 -10.95 17.08
N ASP A 44 13.30 -11.16 18.11
CA ASP A 44 14.12 -12.36 18.23
C ASP A 44 13.35 -13.54 18.85
N ASP A 45 13.96 -14.72 18.89
CA ASP A 45 13.35 -15.94 19.45
C ASP A 45 12.95 -15.81 20.94
N ASN A 46 13.45 -14.79 21.65
CA ASN A 46 13.13 -14.51 23.05
C ASN A 46 12.06 -13.41 23.20
N GLY A 47 11.46 -12.95 22.10
CA GLY A 47 10.46 -11.89 22.10
C GLY A 47 11.02 -10.48 22.24
N ARG A 48 12.34 -10.28 22.06
CA ARG A 48 12.94 -8.94 22.13
C ARG A 48 12.90 -8.26 20.78
N LEU A 49 12.39 -7.03 20.76
CA LEU A 49 12.40 -6.17 19.58
C LEU A 49 13.80 -5.54 19.40
N ASN A 50 14.42 -5.80 18.26
CA ASN A 50 15.69 -5.24 17.86
C ASN A 50 15.49 -4.33 16.64
N VAL A 51 16.18 -3.17 16.63
CA VAL A 51 16.27 -2.34 15.42
C VAL A 51 17.21 -3.01 14.43
N VAL A 52 16.74 -3.20 13.21
CA VAL A 52 17.53 -3.71 12.09
C VAL A 52 17.62 -2.64 11.01
N ALA A 53 18.81 -2.48 10.45
CA ALA A 53 19.07 -1.58 9.34
C ALA A 53 19.25 -2.38 8.04
N SER A 54 18.71 -1.88 6.94
CA SER A 54 18.75 -2.54 5.63
C SER A 54 18.84 -1.50 4.50
N GLY A 55 19.43 -1.87 3.36
CA GLY A 55 19.62 -0.94 2.23
C GLY A 55 20.65 0.17 2.50
N PRO A 56 20.53 1.36 1.87
CA PRO A 56 19.42 1.83 1.02
C PRO A 56 19.29 1.07 -0.31
N TYR A 57 18.17 1.25 -1.02
CA TYR A 57 17.87 0.51 -2.26
C TYR A 57 17.72 1.41 -3.47
N ASP A 58 18.36 1.02 -4.58
CA ASP A 58 18.23 1.72 -5.86
C ASP A 58 16.92 1.40 -6.61
N THR A 59 16.22 0.33 -6.22
CA THR A 59 14.98 -0.10 -6.89
C THR A 59 13.96 -0.67 -5.91
N THR A 60 12.68 -0.50 -6.24
CA THR A 60 11.55 -1.14 -5.55
C THR A 60 11.69 -2.66 -5.48
N SER A 61 12.16 -3.28 -6.57
CA SER A 61 12.36 -4.73 -6.62
C SER A 61 13.45 -5.22 -5.66
N ALA A 62 14.52 -4.44 -5.47
CA ALA A 62 15.56 -4.77 -4.49
C ALA A 62 15.02 -4.66 -3.05
N TYR A 63 14.28 -3.59 -2.75
CA TYR A 63 13.62 -3.41 -1.45
C TYR A 63 12.66 -4.59 -1.15
N LEU A 64 11.75 -4.88 -2.09
CA LEU A 64 10.76 -5.94 -1.91
C LEU A 64 11.41 -7.33 -1.78
N ARG A 65 12.50 -7.60 -2.51
CA ARG A 65 13.22 -8.88 -2.40
C ARG A 65 13.78 -9.10 -1.00
N GLU A 66 14.31 -8.07 -0.36
CA GLU A 66 14.90 -8.19 0.97
C GLU A 66 13.85 -8.22 2.09
N HIS A 67 12.76 -7.46 1.93
CA HIS A 67 11.75 -7.28 2.98
C HIS A 67 10.51 -8.14 2.82
N SER A 68 10.36 -8.88 1.72
CA SER A 68 9.21 -9.79 1.56
C SER A 68 9.15 -10.75 2.75
N ALA A 69 7.99 -10.79 3.41
CA ALA A 69 7.76 -11.72 4.49
C ALA A 69 7.97 -13.16 3.98
N ALA A 70 8.52 -14.01 4.83
CA ALA A 70 8.83 -15.39 4.47
C ALA A 70 7.61 -16.10 3.88
N ARG A 71 7.86 -16.96 2.90
CA ARG A 71 6.86 -17.91 2.40
C ARG A 71 6.85 -19.08 3.39
N ASP A 72 5.69 -19.39 3.93
CA ASP A 72 5.50 -20.60 4.74
C ASP A 72 4.81 -21.65 3.90
N GLU A 73 5.57 -22.58 3.33
CA GLU A 73 5.03 -23.67 2.53
C GLU A 73 4.26 -24.70 3.37
N ASN A 74 4.42 -24.68 4.71
CA ASN A 74 3.66 -25.51 5.63
C ASN A 74 2.32 -24.87 6.03
N ASN A 75 2.15 -23.57 5.83
CA ASN A 75 0.85 -22.91 5.94
C ASN A 75 -0.11 -23.50 4.90
N LEU A 76 -1.33 -23.83 5.33
CA LEU A 76 -2.40 -24.36 4.49
C LEU A 76 -2.58 -23.55 3.19
N TRP A 77 -2.37 -22.24 3.26
CA TRP A 77 -2.60 -21.30 2.16
C TRP A 77 -1.32 -20.79 1.49
N GLY A 78 -0.14 -21.11 2.01
CA GLY A 78 1.13 -20.49 1.58
C GLY A 78 1.43 -20.66 0.08
N VAL A 79 1.08 -21.82 -0.50
CA VAL A 79 1.24 -22.06 -1.95
C VAL A 79 0.31 -21.17 -2.79
N ALA A 80 -0.94 -20.98 -2.35
CA ALA A 80 -1.90 -20.14 -3.07
C ALA A 80 -1.53 -18.65 -2.95
N GLU A 81 -1.20 -18.21 -1.74
CA GLU A 81 -0.68 -16.86 -1.46
C GLU A 81 0.53 -16.53 -2.33
N ALA A 82 1.53 -17.43 -2.39
CA ALA A 82 2.73 -17.25 -3.20
C ALA A 82 2.40 -17.09 -4.68
N LYS A 83 1.51 -17.92 -5.23
CA LYS A 83 1.07 -17.83 -6.63
C LYS A 83 0.39 -16.49 -6.95
N LEU A 84 -0.41 -15.97 -6.02
CA LEU A 84 -1.06 -14.67 -6.19
C LEU A 84 -0.05 -13.53 -6.10
N LEU A 85 0.84 -13.53 -5.10
CA LEU A 85 1.89 -12.52 -4.97
C LEU A 85 2.83 -12.50 -6.18
N ASP A 86 3.15 -13.67 -6.77
CA ASP A 86 3.93 -13.78 -8.00
C ASP A 86 3.24 -13.10 -9.21
N ILE A 87 1.93 -12.85 -9.15
CA ILE A 87 1.18 -12.08 -10.15
C ILE A 87 1.17 -10.59 -9.81
N VAL A 88 0.80 -10.24 -8.57
CA VAL A 88 0.45 -8.85 -8.21
C VAL A 88 1.64 -8.01 -7.76
N VAL A 89 2.65 -8.60 -7.13
CA VAL A 89 3.85 -7.86 -6.68
C VAL A 89 4.62 -7.27 -7.86
N PRO A 90 4.84 -7.99 -8.98
CA PRO A 90 5.42 -7.40 -10.17
C PRO A 90 4.64 -6.19 -10.69
N CYS A 91 3.32 -6.13 -10.51
CA CYS A 91 2.50 -4.98 -10.93
C CYS A 91 2.80 -3.70 -10.14
N LEU A 92 3.35 -3.79 -8.93
CA LEU A 92 3.85 -2.61 -8.20
C LEU A 92 5.08 -1.97 -8.86
N THR A 93 5.77 -2.77 -9.68
CA THR A 93 6.96 -2.37 -10.43
C THR A 93 6.72 -2.30 -11.95
N ALA A 94 5.59 -2.83 -12.43
CA ALA A 94 5.22 -2.79 -13.83
C ALA A 94 4.66 -1.40 -14.15
N GLY A 95 5.35 -0.67 -15.02
CA GLY A 95 5.13 0.76 -15.19
C GLY A 95 6.23 1.60 -14.57
N TYR A 96 7.08 1.02 -13.70
CA TYR A 96 8.29 1.67 -13.20
C TYR A 96 9.21 1.99 -14.38
N ASN A 97 9.07 3.21 -14.88
CA ASN A 97 10.17 3.85 -15.55
C ASN A 97 11.24 4.06 -14.44
N PRO A 98 12.51 3.69 -14.63
CA PRO A 98 13.58 4.14 -13.75
C PRO A 98 13.57 5.68 -13.54
N ASP A 99 13.01 6.43 -14.49
CA ASP A 99 12.75 7.87 -14.38
C ASP A 99 11.51 8.24 -13.53
N GLU A 100 10.60 7.29 -13.24
CA GLU A 100 9.50 7.52 -12.29
C GLU A 100 10.06 7.77 -10.89
N GLY A 101 11.25 7.28 -10.51
CA GLY A 101 11.96 7.76 -9.32
C GLY A 101 11.31 7.44 -7.96
N ILE A 102 11.99 7.88 -6.89
CA ILE A 102 11.57 7.68 -5.51
C ILE A 102 11.09 9.03 -4.95
N VAL A 103 10.07 9.02 -4.10
CA VAL A 103 9.49 10.25 -3.51
C VAL A 103 9.48 10.17 -1.99
N LEU A 104 9.27 11.31 -1.36
CA LEU A 104 8.99 11.34 0.07
C LEU A 104 7.59 10.78 0.32
N SER A 105 7.44 9.96 1.37
CA SER A 105 6.14 9.48 1.84
C SER A 105 5.97 9.82 3.30
N VAL A 106 4.73 10.10 3.70
CA VAL A 106 4.37 10.27 5.10
C VAL A 106 4.32 8.86 5.70
N PRO A 107 5.14 8.54 6.73
CA PRO A 107 5.31 7.16 7.22
C PRO A 107 4.01 6.57 7.76
N ASP A 108 3.28 7.31 8.61
CA ASP A 108 1.99 6.91 9.15
C ASP A 108 0.91 7.96 8.85
N LEU A 109 0.41 7.96 7.61
CA LEU A 109 -0.68 8.83 7.17
C LEU A 109 -2.04 8.31 7.67
N ASP A 110 -2.19 8.25 8.98
CA ASP A 110 -3.43 7.91 9.68
C ASP A 110 -3.99 9.15 10.40
N SER A 111 -5.25 9.08 10.81
CA SER A 111 -6.05 10.19 11.33
C SER A 111 -5.45 10.80 12.60
N GLN A 112 -4.77 10.00 13.44
CA GLN A 112 -4.08 10.51 14.63
C GLN A 112 -2.92 11.48 14.30
N ASN A 113 -2.35 11.39 13.09
CA ASN A 113 -1.18 12.16 12.69
C ASN A 113 -1.54 13.38 11.83
N VAL A 114 -2.83 13.67 11.66
CA VAL A 114 -3.34 14.82 10.92
C VAL A 114 -4.04 15.78 11.87
N LEU A 115 -3.42 16.94 12.09
CA LEU A 115 -3.98 18.00 12.92
C LEU A 115 -4.93 18.87 12.10
N VAL A 116 -6.09 19.20 12.68
CA VAL A 116 -7.11 20.06 12.06
C VAL A 116 -7.51 21.22 12.97
N ASP A 117 -7.93 22.34 12.39
CA ASP A 117 -8.58 23.44 13.13
C ASP A 117 -10.09 23.16 13.34
N GLU A 118 -10.80 24.09 13.99
CA GLU A 118 -12.23 23.97 14.31
C GLU A 118 -13.10 23.88 13.05
N GLU A 119 -12.61 24.39 11.91
CA GLU A 119 -13.24 24.34 10.61
C GLU A 119 -12.89 23.08 9.80
N GLY A 120 -12.03 22.21 10.34
CA GLY A 120 -11.59 20.96 9.70
C GLY A 120 -10.48 21.13 8.67
N ASN A 121 -9.79 22.28 8.63
CA ASN A 121 -8.62 22.46 7.77
C ASN A 121 -7.38 21.82 8.39
N ILE A 122 -6.57 21.15 7.58
CA ILE A 122 -5.29 20.59 8.03
C ILE A 122 -4.35 21.73 8.45
N THR A 123 -3.91 21.69 9.71
CA THR A 123 -2.95 22.64 10.29
C THR A 123 -1.55 22.05 10.41
N GLY A 124 -1.43 20.72 10.39
CA GLY A 124 -0.14 20.04 10.44
C GLY A 124 -0.26 18.54 10.19
N ILE A 125 0.85 17.96 9.74
CA ILE A 125 1.07 16.51 9.72
C ILE A 125 2.23 16.26 10.69
N ILE A 126 2.02 15.39 11.67
CA ILE A 126 3.00 15.05 12.70
C ILE A 126 3.51 13.62 12.52
N ASP A 127 4.33 13.16 13.47
CA ASP A 127 4.90 11.81 13.48
C ASP A 127 5.72 11.50 12.22
N TRP A 128 6.65 12.40 11.90
CA TRP A 128 7.62 12.23 10.83
C TRP A 128 8.80 11.35 11.24
N ASP A 129 8.76 10.77 12.43
CA ASP A 129 9.74 9.80 12.87
C ASP A 129 9.68 8.59 11.91
N GLN A 130 10.85 8.10 11.49
CA GLN A 130 10.98 7.05 10.46
C GLN A 130 10.47 7.45 9.07
N VAL A 131 10.45 8.74 8.72
CA VAL A 131 10.19 9.17 7.34
C VAL A 131 11.11 8.42 6.37
N GLN A 132 10.48 7.75 5.40
CA GLN A 132 11.16 6.97 4.38
C GLN A 132 10.82 7.49 2.99
N THR A 133 11.80 7.33 2.11
CA THR A 133 11.65 7.58 0.69
C THR A 133 11.11 6.30 0.06
N LEU A 134 9.98 6.38 -0.64
CA LEU A 134 9.25 5.21 -1.14
C LEU A 134 8.96 5.32 -2.65
N PRO A 135 8.72 4.19 -3.33
CA PRO A 135 8.22 4.19 -4.69
C PRO A 135 6.98 5.07 -4.85
N ARG A 136 6.84 5.76 -5.99
CA ARG A 136 5.72 6.69 -6.23
C ARG A 136 4.34 6.08 -6.03
N CYS A 137 4.19 4.79 -6.36
CA CYS A 137 2.93 4.07 -6.25
C CYS A 137 2.41 3.90 -4.82
N ILE A 138 3.26 4.12 -3.81
CA ILE A 138 2.96 4.14 -2.38
C ILE A 138 3.56 5.39 -1.69
N GLY A 139 3.79 6.45 -2.47
CA GLY A 139 4.34 7.72 -2.01
C GLY A 139 3.29 8.68 -1.46
N TYR A 140 3.61 9.98 -1.45
CA TYR A 140 2.75 11.04 -0.90
C TYR A 140 1.35 11.15 -1.51
N CYS A 141 1.11 10.64 -2.72
CA CYS A 141 -0.20 10.67 -3.37
C CYS A 141 -1.15 9.57 -2.89
N ARG A 142 -0.70 8.64 -2.04
CA ARG A 142 -1.56 7.57 -1.56
C ARG A 142 -2.70 8.11 -0.70
N PHE A 143 -3.83 7.43 -0.77
CA PHE A 143 -4.92 7.61 0.18
C PHE A 143 -4.42 7.42 1.63
N PRO A 144 -4.92 8.23 2.58
CA PRO A 144 -4.70 7.98 3.99
C PRO A 144 -5.28 6.64 4.46
N SER A 145 -4.65 6.00 5.44
CA SER A 145 -4.97 4.62 5.84
C SER A 145 -6.41 4.45 6.33
N TRP A 146 -7.00 5.47 6.98
CA TRP A 146 -8.37 5.41 7.49
C TRP A 146 -9.42 5.30 6.37
N ILE A 147 -9.10 5.69 5.13
CA ILE A 147 -9.99 5.51 3.97
C ILE A 147 -9.60 4.33 3.07
N THR A 148 -8.68 3.47 3.52
CA THR A 148 -8.27 2.23 2.83
C THR A 148 -8.49 0.97 3.65
N ARG A 149 -9.08 1.10 4.85
CA ARG A 149 -9.28 -0.01 5.81
C ARG A 149 -9.98 -1.22 5.18
N ASP A 150 -10.95 -1.03 4.28
CA ASP A 150 -11.64 -2.12 3.58
C ASP A 150 -10.74 -3.02 2.70
N TRP A 151 -9.50 -2.60 2.47
CA TRP A 151 -8.46 -3.35 1.77
C TRP A 151 -7.44 -4.04 2.68
N ASP A 152 -7.56 -3.87 4.00
CA ASP A 152 -6.87 -4.66 5.02
C ASP A 152 -7.91 -5.38 5.92
N PRO A 153 -8.46 -6.52 5.48
CA PRO A 153 -9.58 -7.16 6.17
C PRO A 153 -9.23 -7.67 7.57
N LEU A 154 -7.94 -7.84 7.89
CA LEU A 154 -7.51 -8.19 9.25
C LEU A 154 -7.77 -7.04 10.23
N MET A 155 -7.70 -5.80 9.75
CA MET A 155 -7.86 -4.59 10.53
C MET A 155 -9.25 -3.96 10.41
N TYR A 156 -10.09 -4.43 9.48
CA TYR A 156 -11.38 -3.82 9.17
C TYR A 156 -12.58 -4.59 9.72
N GLY A 157 -13.35 -3.92 10.58
CA GLY A 157 -14.42 -4.55 11.35
C GLY A 157 -15.82 -4.54 10.72
N TRP A 158 -16.05 -3.92 9.56
CA TRP A 158 -17.39 -3.83 8.96
C TRP A 158 -17.91 -5.19 8.47
N PRO A 159 -19.22 -5.48 8.56
CA PRO A 159 -20.29 -4.69 9.19
C PRO A 159 -20.43 -4.94 10.70
N LYS A 160 -19.56 -5.76 11.30
CA LYS A 160 -19.63 -6.14 12.73
C LYS A 160 -19.34 -4.97 13.67
N MET A 161 -18.51 -4.01 13.23
CA MET A 161 -18.09 -2.82 13.97
C MET A 161 -18.62 -1.52 13.35
N LYS A 162 -19.89 -1.51 12.91
CA LYS A 162 -20.54 -0.36 12.26
C LYS A 162 -20.54 0.97 13.03
N GLU A 163 -20.26 0.94 14.34
CA GLU A 163 -20.19 2.14 15.18
C GLU A 163 -18.84 2.85 15.09
N SER A 164 -17.80 2.13 14.67
CA SER A 164 -16.41 2.63 14.57
C SER A 164 -15.81 2.49 13.18
N GLU A 165 -16.52 1.86 12.24
CA GLU A 165 -16.07 1.61 10.87
C GLU A 165 -17.09 2.14 9.87
N ASN A 166 -16.61 2.85 8.85
CA ASN A 166 -17.41 3.23 7.70
C ASN A 166 -17.64 2.04 6.76
N SER A 167 -18.74 2.06 6.00
CA SER A 167 -19.00 1.02 5.00
C SER A 167 -18.04 1.14 3.80
N PRO A 168 -17.82 0.07 3.01
CA PRO A 168 -16.98 0.15 1.81
C PRO A 168 -17.45 1.22 0.81
N GLU A 169 -18.76 1.44 0.71
CA GLU A 169 -19.37 2.47 -0.15
C GLU A 169 -19.07 3.89 0.34
N GLU A 170 -19.10 4.11 1.66
CA GLU A 170 -18.69 5.40 2.25
C GLU A 170 -17.20 5.66 2.02
N LEU A 171 -16.36 4.64 2.24
CA LEU A 171 -14.92 4.72 2.02
C LEU A 171 -14.59 5.02 0.55
N GLU A 172 -15.33 4.43 -0.40
CA GLU A 172 -15.20 4.76 -1.82
C GLU A 172 -15.55 6.23 -2.10
N GLY A 173 -16.63 6.75 -1.52
CA GLY A 173 -16.97 8.17 -1.64
C GLY A 173 -15.87 9.11 -1.12
N TYR A 174 -15.22 8.74 -0.02
CA TYR A 174 -14.06 9.50 0.49
C TYR A 174 -12.84 9.42 -0.42
N ARG A 175 -12.56 8.25 -0.99
CA ARG A 175 -11.49 8.06 -1.98
C ARG A 175 -11.73 8.87 -3.25
N GLU A 176 -12.96 8.88 -3.77
CA GLU A 176 -13.34 9.71 -4.93
C GLU A 176 -13.16 11.20 -4.65
N HIS A 177 -13.53 11.65 -3.45
CA HIS A 177 -13.30 13.03 -3.03
C HIS A 177 -11.79 13.34 -2.98
N PHE A 178 -11.01 12.50 -2.29
CA PHE A 178 -9.56 12.69 -2.17
C PHE A 178 -8.86 12.69 -3.53
N ASP A 179 -9.19 11.75 -4.42
CA ASP A 179 -8.61 11.66 -5.78
C ASP A 179 -8.86 12.96 -6.57
N ARG A 180 -10.08 13.49 -6.51
CA ARG A 180 -10.43 14.75 -7.17
C ARG A 180 -9.64 15.94 -6.62
N GLU A 181 -9.55 16.07 -5.31
CA GLU A 181 -8.84 17.19 -4.68
C GLU A 181 -7.31 17.08 -4.87
N MET A 182 -6.74 15.88 -4.83
CA MET A 182 -5.33 15.62 -5.16
C MET A 182 -5.04 15.94 -6.63
N GLY A 183 -5.92 15.51 -7.53
CA GLY A 183 -5.87 15.87 -8.93
C GLY A 183 -5.90 17.37 -9.15
N ALA A 184 -6.84 18.09 -8.51
CA ALA A 184 -6.90 19.55 -8.59
C ALA A 184 -5.63 20.22 -8.05
N ALA A 185 -5.11 19.77 -6.91
CA ALA A 185 -3.90 20.33 -6.29
C ALA A 185 -2.63 20.13 -7.14
N LEU A 186 -2.54 19.02 -7.88
CA LEU A 186 -1.43 18.72 -8.79
C LEU A 186 -1.68 19.17 -10.24
N GLY A 187 -2.80 19.85 -10.50
CA GLY A 187 -3.17 20.27 -11.85
C GLY A 187 -3.39 19.10 -12.81
N TRP A 188 -3.85 17.96 -12.29
CA TRP A 188 -4.17 16.72 -13.01
C TRP A 188 -2.95 16.12 -13.74
N LYS A 189 -1.76 16.27 -13.15
CA LYS A 189 -0.47 15.85 -13.72
C LYS A 189 0.39 15.14 -12.68
N GLY A 190 1.43 14.47 -13.19
CA GLY A 190 2.42 13.79 -12.35
C GLY A 190 1.80 12.63 -11.58
N ASP A 191 2.17 12.53 -10.30
CA ASP A 191 1.89 11.36 -9.47
C ASP A 191 0.43 11.19 -9.08
N TRP A 192 -0.44 12.15 -9.42
CA TRP A 192 -1.88 12.02 -9.23
C TRP A 192 -2.40 10.70 -9.84
N VAL A 193 -1.83 10.25 -10.96
CA VAL A 193 -2.19 8.98 -11.62
C VAL A 193 -2.11 7.76 -10.70
N TYR A 194 -1.31 7.82 -9.63
CA TYR A 194 -1.18 6.71 -8.68
C TYR A 194 -2.27 6.71 -7.59
N THR A 195 -2.96 7.83 -7.36
CA THR A 195 -3.90 8.05 -6.25
C THR A 195 -5.06 7.05 -6.30
N LYS A 196 -5.79 7.00 -7.42
CA LYS A 196 -7.03 6.24 -7.58
C LYS A 196 -6.94 4.76 -7.16
N LYS A 197 -5.78 4.12 -7.37
CA LYS A 197 -5.54 2.71 -7.04
C LYS A 197 -4.58 2.50 -5.87
N SER A 198 -4.24 3.55 -5.13
CA SER A 198 -3.21 3.44 -4.09
C SER A 198 -3.60 2.46 -2.98
N HIS A 199 -4.89 2.35 -2.63
CA HIS A 199 -5.37 1.40 -1.62
C HIS A 199 -5.14 -0.06 -2.03
N ILE A 200 -5.30 -0.39 -3.32
CA ILE A 200 -5.01 -1.72 -3.86
C ILE A 200 -3.50 -1.98 -3.82
N ARG A 201 -2.71 -1.00 -4.25
CA ARG A 201 -1.24 -1.12 -4.30
C ARG A 201 -0.64 -1.21 -2.90
N GLU A 202 -1.18 -0.46 -1.95
CA GLU A 202 -0.85 -0.53 -0.53
C GLU A 202 -1.21 -1.89 0.05
N ALA A 203 -2.38 -2.46 -0.27
CA ALA A 203 -2.72 -3.82 0.16
C ALA A 203 -1.73 -4.86 -0.39
N VAL A 204 -1.33 -4.78 -1.66
CA VAL A 204 -0.29 -5.66 -2.22
C VAL A 204 1.05 -5.46 -1.51
N TRP A 205 1.41 -4.22 -1.20
CA TRP A 205 2.63 -3.90 -0.43
C TRP A 205 2.58 -4.52 0.97
N ILE A 206 1.47 -4.38 1.69
CA ILE A 206 1.24 -4.98 3.01
C ILE A 206 1.33 -6.51 2.92
N ALA A 207 0.65 -7.15 1.97
CA ALA A 207 0.66 -8.61 1.81
C ALA A 207 2.05 -9.17 1.46
N ALA A 208 2.85 -8.40 0.73
CA ALA A 208 4.24 -8.75 0.42
C ALA A 208 5.11 -8.71 1.69
N LEU A 209 4.97 -7.67 2.51
CA LEU A 209 5.84 -7.40 3.67
C LEU A 209 5.37 -8.02 4.98
N ASN A 210 4.08 -8.36 5.12
CA ASN A 210 3.49 -8.90 6.33
C ASN A 210 2.70 -10.19 6.04
N SER A 211 3.20 -11.31 6.55
CA SER A 211 2.56 -12.62 6.37
C SER A 211 1.22 -12.75 7.12
N GLN A 212 0.99 -11.96 8.18
CA GLN A 212 -0.25 -12.02 8.95
C GLN A 212 -1.45 -11.49 8.17
N ASN A 213 -1.26 -10.43 7.39
CA ASN A 213 -2.31 -9.82 6.56
C ASN A 213 -2.48 -10.53 5.21
N ARG A 214 -1.46 -11.26 4.77
CA ARG A 214 -1.34 -11.78 3.39
C ARG A 214 -2.56 -12.58 2.93
N LEU A 215 -3.02 -13.54 3.73
CA LEU A 215 -4.14 -14.41 3.36
C LEU A 215 -5.40 -13.60 3.07
N GLU A 216 -5.79 -12.75 4.01
CA GLU A 216 -7.03 -11.99 3.92
C GLU A 216 -6.98 -10.95 2.79
N ILE A 217 -5.81 -10.34 2.55
CA ILE A 217 -5.63 -9.46 1.39
C ILE A 217 -5.72 -10.25 0.07
N CYS A 218 -5.03 -11.40 -0.03
CA CYS A 218 -5.12 -12.26 -1.21
C CYS A 218 -6.56 -12.69 -1.50
N ARG A 219 -7.28 -13.09 -0.46
CA ARG A 219 -8.70 -13.43 -0.53
C ARG A 219 -9.54 -12.24 -1.03
N LYS A 220 -9.39 -11.06 -0.43
CA LYS A 220 -10.08 -9.83 -0.83
C LYS A 220 -9.87 -9.50 -2.31
N MET A 221 -8.63 -9.61 -2.80
CA MET A 221 -8.32 -9.37 -4.21
C MET A 221 -9.07 -10.35 -5.12
N VAL A 222 -9.12 -11.63 -4.74
CA VAL A 222 -9.89 -12.66 -5.47
C VAL A 222 -11.40 -12.36 -5.44
N GLU A 223 -11.96 -12.01 -4.27
CA GLU A 223 -13.37 -11.63 -4.13
C GLU A 223 -13.73 -10.49 -5.09
N VAL A 224 -12.95 -9.42 -5.11
CA VAL A 224 -13.20 -8.25 -5.98
C VAL A 224 -13.18 -8.61 -7.46
N VAL A 225 -12.21 -9.42 -7.92
CA VAL A 225 -12.15 -9.80 -9.34
C VAL A 225 -13.24 -10.78 -9.77
N MET A 226 -13.80 -11.55 -8.82
CA MET A 226 -14.88 -12.51 -9.06
C MET A 226 -16.26 -11.86 -8.99
N GLU A 227 -16.48 -10.94 -8.05
CA GLU A 227 -17.72 -10.14 -7.97
C GLU A 227 -17.94 -9.33 -9.26
N ALA A 228 -16.86 -8.84 -9.86
CA ALA A 228 -16.89 -8.20 -11.19
C ALA A 228 -17.38 -9.12 -12.32
N GLN A 229 -17.54 -10.43 -12.10
CA GLN A 229 -18.10 -11.38 -13.06
C GLN A 229 -19.57 -11.73 -12.82
N GLU A 230 -20.20 -11.19 -11.77
CA GLU A 230 -21.52 -11.65 -11.29
C GLU A 230 -21.55 -13.15 -10.91
N GLU A 231 -20.38 -13.80 -10.81
CA GLU A 231 -20.24 -15.18 -10.39
C GLU A 231 -20.12 -15.23 -8.87
N LYS A 232 -21.10 -15.85 -8.20
CA LYS A 232 -20.99 -16.14 -6.76
C LYS A 232 -20.05 -17.33 -6.55
N VAL A 233 -18.76 -17.05 -6.53
CA VAL A 233 -17.72 -18.02 -6.20
C VAL A 233 -17.06 -17.60 -4.89
N ASP A 234 -16.89 -18.56 -3.98
CA ASP A 234 -16.15 -18.32 -2.74
C ASP A 234 -14.66 -18.18 -3.08
N ALA A 235 -14.05 -17.05 -2.71
CA ALA A 235 -12.62 -16.83 -2.94
C ALA A 235 -11.75 -17.88 -2.25
N LEU A 236 -12.19 -18.45 -1.11
CA LEU A 236 -11.47 -19.53 -0.44
C LEU A 236 -11.46 -20.81 -1.28
N ASP A 237 -12.52 -21.10 -2.04
CA ASP A 237 -12.56 -22.25 -2.94
C ASP A 237 -11.54 -22.08 -4.07
N ILE A 238 -11.44 -20.87 -4.64
CA ILE A 238 -10.42 -20.54 -5.65
C ILE A 238 -9.02 -20.69 -5.07
N LEU A 239 -8.75 -20.16 -3.87
CA LEU A 239 -7.46 -20.32 -3.20
C LEU A 239 -7.14 -21.80 -2.94
N TYR A 240 -8.14 -22.59 -2.56
CA TYR A 240 -7.99 -24.02 -2.31
C TYR A 240 -7.69 -24.78 -3.60
N ASP A 241 -8.32 -24.42 -4.73
CA ASP A 241 -8.03 -25.00 -6.04
C ASP A 241 -6.63 -24.61 -6.54
N LEU A 242 -6.23 -23.34 -6.36
CA LEU A 242 -4.88 -22.85 -6.68
C LEU A 242 -3.79 -23.65 -5.97
N ARG A 243 -4.00 -23.93 -4.67
CA ARG A 243 -3.12 -24.81 -3.90
C ARG A 243 -3.12 -26.23 -4.47
N SER A 244 -4.30 -26.79 -4.70
CA SER A 244 -4.48 -28.19 -5.12
C SER A 244 -4.06 -28.44 -6.58
N GLY A 245 -3.78 -27.37 -7.34
CA GLY A 245 -3.47 -27.47 -8.77
C GLY A 245 -4.66 -27.89 -9.62
N ARG A 246 -5.89 -27.65 -9.12
CA ARG A 246 -7.14 -28.07 -9.80
C ARG A 246 -7.68 -27.04 -10.79
N GLN A 247 -7.08 -25.86 -10.87
CA GLN A 247 -7.51 -24.84 -11.83
C GLN A 247 -7.30 -25.30 -13.27
N CYS A 248 -8.31 -25.10 -14.12
CA CYS A 248 -8.14 -25.24 -15.56
C CYS A 248 -7.22 -24.13 -16.10
N GLU A 249 -6.48 -24.39 -17.18
CA GLU A 249 -5.54 -23.40 -17.73
C GLU A 249 -6.21 -22.07 -18.09
N GLN A 250 -7.44 -22.14 -18.62
CA GLN A 250 -8.17 -20.95 -19.03
C GLN A 250 -8.57 -20.10 -17.82
N GLY A 251 -9.18 -20.71 -16.80
CA GLY A 251 -9.57 -20.00 -15.57
C GLY A 251 -8.37 -19.38 -14.85
N TRP A 252 -7.21 -20.05 -14.88
CA TRP A 252 -5.99 -19.46 -14.33
C TRP A 252 -5.50 -18.24 -15.11
N ARG A 253 -5.50 -18.30 -16.45
CA ARG A 253 -5.12 -17.17 -17.30
C ARG A 253 -6.05 -15.98 -17.08
N ASP A 254 -7.35 -16.24 -17.00
CA ASP A 254 -8.37 -15.21 -16.79
C ASP A 254 -8.21 -14.55 -15.42
N LEU A 255 -8.05 -15.35 -14.36
CA LEU A 255 -7.77 -14.84 -13.01
C LEU A 255 -6.51 -13.97 -12.98
N LYS A 256 -5.42 -14.44 -13.60
CA LYS A 256 -4.16 -13.69 -13.67
C LYS A 256 -4.35 -12.34 -14.36
N GLN A 257 -5.02 -12.30 -15.50
CA GLN A 257 -5.24 -11.05 -16.24
C GLN A 257 -6.06 -10.04 -15.42
N LYS A 258 -7.08 -10.50 -14.71
CA LYS A 258 -7.93 -9.65 -13.86
C LYS A 258 -7.16 -9.10 -12.66
N LEU A 259 -6.37 -9.93 -11.99
CA LEU A 259 -5.53 -9.48 -10.87
C LEU A 259 -4.51 -8.43 -11.34
N GLN A 260 -3.91 -8.63 -12.51
CA GLN A 260 -3.01 -7.64 -13.10
C GLN A 260 -3.74 -6.33 -13.40
N ALA A 261 -4.94 -6.40 -14.00
CA ALA A 261 -5.77 -5.24 -14.30
C ALA A 261 -6.29 -4.53 -13.04
N LEU A 262 -6.48 -5.26 -11.94
CA LEU A 262 -6.88 -4.68 -10.66
C LEU A 262 -5.79 -3.74 -10.13
N VAL A 263 -4.52 -4.18 -10.15
CA VAL A 263 -3.38 -3.43 -9.56
C VAL A 263 -2.81 -2.36 -10.50
N SER A 264 -2.82 -2.59 -11.81
CA SER A 264 -2.23 -1.70 -12.83
C SER A 264 -3.07 -0.44 -13.03
#